data_AF-A0AAD7K9X6-F1
#
_entry.id   AF-A0AAD7K9X6-F1
#
_cell.length_a   1.000
_cell.length_b   1.000
_cell.length_c   1.000
_cell.angle_alpha   90.00
_cell.angle_beta   90.00
_cell.angle_gamma   90.00
#
_symmetry.space_group_name_H-M   'P 1'
#
loop_
_entity.id
_entity.type
_entity.pdbx_description
1 polymer ?
#
loop_
_entity_poly.entity_id
_entity_poly.type
_entity_poly.pdbx_seq_one_letter_code
_entity_poly.pdbx_strand_id
1 'polypeptide(L)' 'EWDGIDPTWVPIVPVTSRWDDKTGKSLTRTQLPLTPAWAITIHKSQGLTLNRAVIDLGQRDFSSGLSFVAISRVKKL' A
#
# COMPACT_ATOMS: atom_id res chain seq x y z
N GLU A 1 29.13 -4.51 -24.83
CA GLU A 1 27.92 -4.69 -25.64
C GLU A 1 26.77 -4.82 -24.65
N TRP A 2 25.90 -3.82 -24.59
CA TRP A 2 24.84 -3.75 -23.57
C TRP A 2 23.59 -4.39 -24.17
N ASP A 3 22.92 -5.29 -23.44
CA ASP A 3 21.89 -6.23 -23.90
C ASP A 3 20.54 -5.61 -24.37
N GLY A 4 20.57 -4.50 -25.11
CA GLY A 4 19.36 -3.84 -25.61
C GLY A 4 18.53 -3.14 -24.53
N ILE A 5 19.07 -2.95 -23.33
CA ILE A 5 18.42 -2.24 -22.23
C ILE A 5 18.79 -0.75 -22.30
N ASP A 6 17.78 0.10 -22.39
CA ASP A 6 17.94 1.55 -22.35
C ASP A 6 18.54 1.99 -21.00
N PRO A 7 19.58 2.84 -20.97
CA PRO A 7 20.26 3.25 -19.74
C PRO A 7 19.38 4.03 -18.75
N THR A 8 18.19 4.46 -19.15
CA THR A 8 17.20 5.12 -18.28
C THR A 8 16.28 4.16 -17.54
N TRP A 9 16.29 2.87 -17.89
CA TRP A 9 15.37 1.89 -17.32
C TRP A 9 15.90 1.35 -15.99
N VAL A 10 15.01 1.32 -14.99
CA VAL A 10 15.28 0.70 -13.70
C VAL A 10 14.46 -0.58 -13.58
N PRO A 11 15.09 -1.77 -13.53
CA PRO A 11 14.35 -3.01 -13.43
C PRO A 11 13.73 -3.17 -12.03
N ILE A 12 12.44 -3.53 -11.99
CA ILE A 12 11.75 -3.88 -10.75
C ILE A 12 11.91 -5.38 -10.54
N VAL A 13 12.71 -5.76 -9.54
CA VAL A 13 13.01 -7.15 -9.23
C VAL A 13 12.10 -7.70 -8.13
N PRO A 14 11.73 -8.99 -8.16
CA PRO A 14 11.00 -9.63 -7.08
C PRO A 14 11.77 -9.60 -5.75
N VAL A 15 11.06 -9.29 -4.66
CA VAL A 15 11.59 -9.27 -3.30
C VAL A 15 11.06 -10.48 -2.53
N THR A 16 11.96 -11.18 -1.85
CA THR A 16 11.62 -12.31 -0.98
C THR A 16 11.62 -11.87 0.48
N SER A 17 10.45 -11.84 1.11
CA SER A 17 10.30 -11.63 2.56
C SER A 17 10.25 -12.98 3.28
N ARG A 18 10.85 -13.08 4.46
CA ARG A 18 10.83 -14.27 5.32
C ARG A 18 10.39 -13.92 6.73
N TRP A 19 9.59 -14.76 7.36
CA TRP A 19 9.14 -14.59 8.74
C TRP A 19 8.84 -15.95 9.37
N ASP A 20 9.01 -16.06 10.68
CA ASP A 20 8.68 -17.27 11.42
C ASP A 20 7.30 -17.15 12.04
N ASP A 21 6.50 -18.21 11.89
CA ASP A 21 5.21 -18.31 12.56
C ASP A 21 5.39 -18.58 14.06
N LYS A 22 4.34 -18.35 14.86
CA LYS A 22 4.30 -18.65 16.30
C LYS A 22 4.59 -20.12 16.62
N THR A 23 4.43 -21.00 15.63
CA THR A 23 4.73 -22.44 15.71
C THR A 23 6.20 -22.78 15.42
N GLY A 24 7.04 -21.78 15.12
CA GLY A 24 8.46 -21.96 14.75
C GLY A 24 8.67 -22.35 13.28
N LYS A 25 7.60 -22.39 12.46
CA LYS A 25 7.70 -22.67 11.03
C LYS A 25 8.14 -21.43 10.27
N SER A 26 9.23 -21.55 9.50
CA SER A 26 9.68 -20.47 8.62
C SER A 26 8.83 -20.37 7.36
N LEU A 27 8.33 -19.17 7.06
CA LEU A 27 7.49 -18.85 5.92
C LEU A 27 8.21 -17.83 5.02
N THR A 28 8.01 -17.97 3.70
CA THR A 28 8.62 -17.07 2.72
C THR A 28 7.61 -16.63 1.66
N ARG A 29 7.76 -15.41 1.15
CA ARG A 29 6.97 -14.88 0.03
C ARG A 29 7.85 -14.09 -0.91
N THR A 30 7.82 -14.46 -2.18
CA THR A 30 8.48 -13.75 -3.28
C THR A 30 7.42 -13.02 -4.11
N GLN A 31 7.57 -11.71 -4.27
CA GLN A 31 6.63 -10.89 -5.05
C GLN A 31 7.32 -9.64 -5.63
N LEU A 32 6.75 -9.05 -6.68
CA LEU A 32 7.12 -7.70 -7.06
C LEU A 32 6.69 -6.72 -5.95
N PRO A 33 7.50 -5.71 -5.61
CA PRO A 33 7.18 -4.72 -4.57
C PRO A 33 6.21 -3.65 -5.10
N LEU A 34 5.11 -4.09 -5.72
CA LEU A 34 4.10 -3.23 -6.34
C LEU A 34 2.72 -3.56 -5.77
N THR A 35 1.91 -2.52 -5.61
CA THR A 35 0.49 -2.63 -5.26
C THR A 35 -0.30 -1.61 -6.08
N PRO A 36 -1.54 -1.91 -6.49
CA PRO A 36 -2.45 -0.88 -6.97
C PRO A 36 -2.58 0.23 -5.92
N ALA A 37 -2.54 1.48 -6.37
CA ALA A 37 -2.52 2.65 -5.49
C ALA A 37 -3.69 3.63 -5.73
N TRP A 38 -4.58 3.32 -6.69
CA TRP A 38 -5.73 4.18 -6.98
C TRP A 38 -6.79 4.11 -5.88
N ALA A 39 -7.08 2.90 -5.42
CA ALA A 39 -7.92 2.64 -4.26
C ALA A 39 -7.04 2.08 -3.14
N ILE A 40 -7.13 2.69 -1.97
CA ILE A 40 -6.43 2.26 -0.77
C ILE A 40 -7.41 2.21 0.39
N THR A 41 -7.19 1.31 1.34
CA THR A 41 -7.99 1.27 2.56
C THR A 41 -7.69 2.48 3.43
N ILE A 42 -8.64 2.91 4.25
CA ILE A 42 -8.47 4.02 5.19
C ILE A 42 -7.25 3.79 6.09
N HIS A 43 -7.05 2.55 6.59
CA HIS A 43 -5.87 2.18 7.36
C HIS A 43 -4.56 2.39 6.59
N LYS A 44 -4.50 2.00 5.31
CA LYS A 44 -3.30 2.21 4.48
C LYS A 44 -3.08 3.68 4.12
N SER A 45 -4.10 4.53 4.23
CA SER A 45 -3.98 5.96 4.02
C SER A 45 -3.47 6.74 5.23
N GLN A 46 -3.34 6.11 6.41
CA GLN A 46 -2.91 6.78 7.63
C GLN A 46 -1.54 7.46 7.43
N GLY A 47 -1.49 8.77 7.71
CA GLY A 47 -0.28 9.59 7.53
C GLY A 47 -0.10 10.17 6.11
N LEU A 48 -0.87 9.73 5.12
CA LEU A 48 -0.84 10.30 3.77
C LEU A 48 -1.56 11.65 3.71
N THR A 49 -1.09 12.54 2.84
CA THR A 49 -1.83 13.73 2.41
C THR A 49 -2.23 13.54 0.96
N LEU A 50 -3.53 13.57 0.69
CA LEU A 50 -4.09 13.37 -0.64
C LEU A 50 -4.62 14.70 -1.20
N ASN A 51 -4.37 14.95 -2.48
CA ASN A 51 -4.88 16.15 -3.14
C ASN A 51 -6.39 16.09 -3.36
N ARG A 52 -6.91 14.91 -3.71
CA ARG A 52 -8.33 14.62 -3.92
C ARG A 52 -8.59 13.16 -3.52
N ALA A 53 -9.78 12.89 -2.99
CA ALA A 53 -10.20 11.55 -2.66
C ALA A 53 -11.72 11.42 -2.82
N VAL A 54 -12.17 10.24 -3.25
CA VAL A 54 -13.56 9.81 -3.11
C VAL A 54 -13.57 8.79 -1.97
N ILE A 55 -14.39 9.01 -0.96
CA ILE A 55 -14.40 8.21 0.26
C ILE A 55 -15.73 7.46 0.33
N ASP A 56 -15.65 6.13 0.44
CA ASP A 56 -16.77 5.27 0.78
C ASP A 56 -16.55 4.72 2.20
N LEU A 57 -17.46 5.09 3.11
CA LEU A 57 -17.43 4.67 4.52
C LEU A 57 -18.35 3.46 4.79
N GLY A 58 -19.12 3.01 3.80
CA GLY A 58 -20.17 2.01 3.98
C GLY A 58 -21.26 2.46 4.98
N GLN A 59 -21.89 1.50 5.67
CA GLN A 59 -23.00 1.78 6.60
C GLN A 59 -22.56 2.20 8.01
N ARG A 60 -21.39 1.72 8.47
CA ARG A 60 -20.89 1.97 9.82
C ARG A 60 -19.37 1.83 9.90
N ASP A 61 -18.76 2.59 10.78
CA ASP A 61 -17.34 2.43 11.13
C ASP A 61 -17.12 1.05 11.78
N PHE A 62 -16.23 0.25 11.21
CA PHE A 62 -15.80 -1.01 11.82
C PHE A 62 -14.94 -0.80 13.07
N SER A 63 -14.31 0.37 13.18
CA SER A 63 -13.44 0.77 14.29
C SER A 63 -13.55 2.27 14.52
N SER A 64 -13.50 2.69 15.78
CA SER A 64 -13.60 4.10 16.15
C SER A 64 -12.52 4.94 15.45
N GLY A 65 -12.93 6.07 14.87
CA GLY A 65 -12.03 7.05 14.26
C GLY A 65 -11.65 6.78 12.80
N LEU A 66 -12.17 5.72 12.17
CA LEU A 66 -11.93 5.46 10.74
C LEU A 66 -12.45 6.60 9.86
N SER A 67 -13.69 7.05 10.11
CA SER A 67 -14.26 8.20 9.38
C SER A 67 -13.39 9.45 9.51
N PHE A 68 -12.89 9.75 10.71
CA PHE A 68 -12.01 10.89 10.94
C PHE A 68 -10.67 10.76 10.21
N VAL A 69 -10.06 9.57 10.25
CA VAL A 69 -8.82 9.30 9.51
C VAL A 69 -9.03 9.55 8.02
N ALA A 70 -10.14 9.07 7.45
CA ALA A 70 -10.44 9.21 6.02
C ALA A 70 -10.58 10.69 5.61
N ILE A 71 -11.39 11.47 6.35
CA ILE A 71 -11.64 12.88 6.03
C ILE A 71 -10.37 13.72 6.23
N SER A 72 -9.58 13.43 7.26
CA SER A 72 -8.33 14.16 7.52
C SER A 72 -7.21 13.94 6.49
N ARG A 73 -7.41 13.08 5.48
CA ARG A 73 -6.42 12.89 4.40
C ARG A 73 -6.44 14.00 3.36
N VAL A 74 -7.52 14.76 3.25
CA VAL A 74 -7.65 15.87 2.29
C VAL A 74 -7.52 17.22 2.99
N LYS A 75 -6.92 18.21 2.30
CA LYS A 75 -6.65 19.54 2.88
C LYS A 75 -7.80 20.55 2.72
N LYS A 76 -8.70 20.32 1.77
CA LYS A 76 -9.81 21.20 1.42
C LYS A 76 -11.03 20.34 1.10
N LEU A 77 -12.20 20.79 1.54
CA LEU A 77 -13.50 20.21 1.22
C LEU A 77 -14.05 20.80 -0.07
#